data_AF-A0A3R6ZL96-F1
#
_entry.id   AF-A0A3R6ZL96-F1
#
_cell.length_a   1.000
_cell.length_b   1.000
_cell.length_c   1.000
_cell.angle_alpha   90.00
_cell.angle_beta   90.00
_cell.angle_gamma   90.00
#
_symmetry.space_group_name_H-M   'P 1'
#
loop_
_entity.id
_entity.type
_entity.pdbx_description
1 polymer ?
#
loop_
_entity_poly.entity_id
_entity_poly.type
_entity_poly.pdbx_seq_one_letter_code
_entity_poly.pdbx_strand_id
1 'polypeptide(L)'
;MPPTHADFIFKNRLARAIILAGLDNHHAQMVSKQPTAASMMKLLSERYGTKSFMGESYLFQNLMEIRIRHNESAREYCDRFKIHLDEVLDAGMTIDDKLQVHIFLNSLDERFESLINFQAHVFQHGEVIDGTTLSKFFTALIQKEIRSSY
;
A
#
# COMPACT_ATOMS: atom_id res chain seq x y z
N MET A 1 -19.76 22.06 -18.12
CA MET A 1 -20.26 23.03 -17.14
C MET A 1 -19.34 23.02 -15.93
N PRO A 2 -18.91 24.18 -15.42
CA PRO A 2 -18.18 24.25 -14.15
C PRO A 2 -19.08 23.80 -12.99
N PRO A 3 -18.53 23.20 -11.91
CA PRO A 3 -19.31 22.76 -10.76
C PRO A 3 -20.06 23.93 -10.13
N THR A 4 -21.34 23.74 -9.80
CA THR A 4 -22.12 24.77 -9.12
C THR A 4 -21.81 24.78 -7.62
N HIS A 5 -22.07 25.92 -6.94
CA HIS A 5 -21.94 26.01 -5.49
C HIS A 5 -22.81 24.97 -4.74
N ALA A 6 -23.97 24.63 -5.31
CA ALA A 6 -24.86 23.59 -4.80
C ALA A 6 -24.23 22.19 -4.90
N ASP A 7 -23.57 21.88 -6.02
CA ASP A 7 -22.86 20.60 -6.19
C ASP A 7 -21.74 20.44 -5.16
N PHE A 8 -21.02 21.51 -4.87
CA PHE A 8 -19.98 21.52 -3.83
C PHE A 8 -20.56 21.20 -2.44
N ILE A 9 -21.65 21.88 -2.05
CA ILE A 9 -22.29 21.67 -0.75
C ILE A 9 -22.77 20.22 -0.61
N PHE A 10 -23.42 19.68 -1.65
CA PHE A 10 -23.92 18.32 -1.65
C PHE A 10 -22.79 17.29 -1.50
N LYS A 11 -21.74 17.40 -2.33
CA LYS A 11 -20.57 16.51 -2.27
C LYS A 11 -19.85 16.60 -0.93
N ASN A 12 -19.67 17.81 -0.39
CA ASN A 12 -19.07 18.01 0.92
C ASN A 12 -19.90 17.33 2.03
N ARG A 13 -21.24 17.46 2.00
CA ARG A 13 -22.12 16.80 2.97
C ARG A 13 -22.03 15.27 2.88
N LEU A 14 -22.02 14.71 1.67
CA LEU A 14 -21.89 13.27 1.46
C LEU A 14 -20.54 12.75 1.96
N ALA A 15 -19.44 13.41 1.60
CA ALA A 15 -18.11 13.03 2.04
C ALA A 15 -17.97 13.06 3.57
N ARG A 16 -18.56 14.07 4.24
CA ARG A 16 -18.58 14.12 5.71
C ARG A 16 -19.30 12.92 6.32
N ALA A 17 -20.43 12.50 5.74
CA ALA A 17 -21.18 11.33 6.23
C ALA A 17 -20.37 10.03 6.06
N ILE A 18 -19.69 9.85 4.93
CA ILE A 18 -18.83 8.69 4.67
C ILE A 18 -17.67 8.64 5.68
N ILE A 19 -16.98 9.76 5.90
CA ILE A 19 -15.88 9.84 6.87
C ILE A 19 -16.38 9.47 8.28
N LEU A 20 -17.52 10.02 8.72
CA LEU A 20 -18.07 9.72 10.04
C LEU A 20 -18.46 8.24 10.19
N ALA A 21 -19.02 7.63 9.13
CA ALA A 21 -19.44 6.23 9.15
C ALA A 21 -18.26 5.25 9.21
N GLY A 22 -17.08 5.66 8.74
CA GLY A 22 -15.87 4.83 8.75
C GLY A 22 -15.05 4.88 10.04
N LEU A 23 -15.48 5.65 11.05
CA LEU A 23 -14.74 5.87 12.29
C LEU A 23 -15.48 5.30 13.49
N ASP A 24 -14.74 4.89 14.53
CA ASP A 24 -15.34 4.62 15.83
C ASP A 24 -15.90 5.91 16.48
N ASN A 25 -16.70 5.73 17.54
CA ASN A 25 -17.38 6.84 18.22
C ASN A 25 -16.43 7.94 18.73
N HIS A 26 -15.24 7.56 19.21
CA HIS A 26 -14.29 8.52 19.76
C HIS A 26 -13.69 9.38 18.63
N HIS A 27 -13.26 8.74 17.54
CA HIS A 27 -12.69 9.42 16.39
C HIS A 27 -13.74 10.23 15.62
N ALA A 28 -14.96 9.72 15.48
CA ALA A 28 -16.08 10.43 14.87
C ALA A 28 -16.42 11.71 15.63
N GLN A 29 -16.49 11.66 16.96
CA GLN A 29 -16.71 12.85 17.79
C GLN A 29 -15.62 13.90 17.61
N MET A 30 -14.36 13.46 17.53
CA MET A 30 -13.23 14.36 17.31
C MET A 30 -13.36 15.13 15.98
N VAL A 31 -13.62 14.43 14.87
CA VAL A 31 -13.65 15.07 13.54
C VAL A 31 -14.97 15.77 13.23
N SER A 32 -16.08 15.38 13.87
CA SER A 32 -17.41 15.95 13.60
C SER A 32 -17.50 17.47 13.81
N LYS A 33 -16.62 18.02 14.64
CA LYS A 33 -16.49 19.46 14.92
C LYS A 33 -16.00 20.27 13.71
N GLN A 34 -15.44 19.61 12.70
CA GLN A 34 -14.91 20.25 11.52
C GLN A 34 -16.03 20.55 10.49
N PRO A 35 -16.03 21.76 9.89
CA PRO A 35 -17.14 22.23 9.05
C PRO A 35 -17.18 21.57 7.66
N THR A 36 -16.06 21.03 7.18
CA THR A 36 -15.93 20.46 5.83
C THR A 36 -15.29 19.07 5.88
N ALA A 37 -15.56 18.25 4.86
CA ALA A 37 -14.88 16.96 4.70
C ALA A 37 -13.37 17.14 4.56
N ALA A 38 -12.93 18.19 3.85
CA ALA A 38 -11.52 18.53 3.72
C ALA A 38 -10.86 18.82 5.08
N SER A 39 -11.51 19.61 5.95
CA SER A 39 -11.00 19.90 7.29
C SER A 39 -11.04 18.68 8.22
N MET A 40 -12.01 17.76 8.05
CA MET A 40 -12.01 16.46 8.74
C MET A 40 -10.81 15.61 8.33
N MET A 41 -10.58 15.45 7.03
CA MET A 41 -9.43 14.71 6.50
C MET A 41 -8.10 15.34 6.91
N LYS A 42 -8.02 16.68 6.91
CA LYS A 42 -6.83 17.40 7.37
C LYS A 42 -6.51 17.09 8.83
N LEU A 43 -7.52 17.13 9.72
CA LEU A 43 -7.34 16.82 11.14
C LEU A 43 -6.92 15.36 11.36
N LEU A 44 -7.53 14.41 10.62
CA LEU A 44 -7.12 13.01 10.66
C LEU A 44 -5.67 12.84 10.21
N SER A 45 -5.29 13.49 9.10
CA SER A 45 -3.92 13.50 8.60
C SER A 45 -2.94 14.14 9.58
N GLU A 46 -3.30 15.25 10.24
CA GLU A 46 -2.43 15.87 11.26
C GLU A 46 -2.21 14.98 12.49
N ARG A 47 -3.21 14.18 12.87
CA ARG A 47 -3.16 13.41 14.11
C ARG A 47 -2.63 11.99 13.92
N TYR A 48 -2.90 11.40 12.76
CA TYR A 48 -2.60 10.00 12.45
C TYR A 48 -1.75 9.84 11.19
N GLY A 49 -1.65 10.87 10.35
CA GLY A 49 -0.76 10.83 9.20
C GLY A 49 0.69 10.88 9.67
N THR A 50 1.52 10.01 9.09
CA THR A 50 2.96 10.01 9.27
C THR A 50 3.52 11.26 8.58
N LYS A 51 3.82 12.32 9.37
CA LYS A 51 4.29 13.63 8.85
C LYS A 51 5.73 13.99 9.22
N SER A 52 6.43 13.08 9.89
CA SER A 52 7.83 13.29 10.26
C SER A 52 8.71 12.47 9.34
N PHE A 53 9.84 13.05 8.95
CA PHE A 53 10.90 12.34 8.23
C PHE A 53 11.28 11.02 8.92
N MET A 54 11.27 11.00 10.26
CA MET A 54 11.55 9.80 11.05
C MET A 54 10.47 8.73 10.89
N GLY A 55 9.20 9.12 10.84
CA GLY A 55 8.09 8.19 10.61
C GLY A 55 8.09 7.64 9.19
N GLU A 56 8.33 8.49 8.18
CA GLU A 56 8.50 8.07 6.78
C GLU A 56 9.68 7.09 6.64
N SER A 57 10.83 7.43 7.23
CA SER A 57 12.02 6.57 7.23
C SER A 57 11.77 5.23 7.92
N TYR A 58 11.00 5.21 9.01
CA TYR A 58 10.62 3.99 9.71
C TYR A 58 9.75 3.07 8.85
N LEU A 59 8.73 3.61 8.17
CA LEU A 59 7.88 2.84 7.25
C LEU A 59 8.71 2.27 6.09
N PHE A 60 9.58 3.10 5.50
CA PHE A 60 10.47 2.66 4.43
C PHE A 60 11.43 1.56 4.88
N GLN A 61 12.00 1.70 6.08
CA GLN A 61 12.87 0.68 6.66
C GLN A 61 12.11 -0.64 6.87
N ASN A 62 10.89 -0.59 7.41
CA ASN A 62 10.06 -1.78 7.58
C ASN A 62 9.76 -2.47 6.24
N LEU A 63 9.48 -1.70 5.18
CA LEU A 63 9.30 -2.23 3.83
C LEU A 63 10.59 -2.89 3.30
N MET A 64 11.76 -2.30 3.53
CA MET A 64 13.06 -2.86 3.11
C MET A 64 13.46 -4.12 3.89
N GLU A 65 13.05 -4.23 5.15
CA GLU A 65 13.33 -5.35 6.04
C GLU A 65 12.29 -6.47 5.95
N ILE A 66 11.20 -6.26 5.22
CA ILE A 66 10.17 -7.29 5.06
C ILE A 66 10.78 -8.56 4.48
N ARG A 67 10.49 -9.72 5.07
CA ARG A 67 10.87 -11.04 4.55
C ARG A 67 9.68 -11.97 4.68
N ILE A 68 9.51 -12.88 3.73
CA ILE A 68 8.56 -13.99 3.89
C ILE A 68 9.03 -14.87 5.06
N ARG A 69 8.10 -15.25 5.94
CA ARG A 69 8.42 -16.10 7.09
C ARG A 69 8.36 -17.57 6.68
N HIS A 70 9.11 -18.43 7.38
CA HIS A 70 9.21 -19.86 7.05
C HIS A 70 7.83 -20.57 7.03
N ASN A 71 6.93 -20.23 7.96
CA ASN A 71 5.61 -20.85 8.08
C ASN A 71 4.46 -19.94 7.60
N GLU A 72 4.77 -18.83 6.94
CA GLU A 72 3.77 -17.92 6.37
C GLU A 72 3.45 -18.37 4.95
N SER A 73 2.17 -18.36 4.60
CA SER A 73 1.75 -18.65 3.23
C SER A 73 2.12 -17.51 2.28
N ALA A 74 2.29 -17.82 0.99
CA ALA A 74 2.56 -16.83 -0.04
C ALA A 74 1.48 -15.74 -0.08
N ARG A 75 0.22 -16.11 0.16
CA ARG A 75 -0.90 -15.16 0.21
C ARG A 75 -0.79 -14.20 1.39
N GLU A 76 -0.60 -14.72 2.60
CA GLU A 76 -0.45 -13.88 3.81
C GLU A 76 0.73 -12.92 3.67
N TYR A 77 1.84 -13.40 3.11
CA TYR A 77 3.00 -12.57 2.83
C TYR A 77 2.70 -11.47 1.78
N CYS A 78 2.05 -11.79 0.66
CA CYS A 78 1.68 -10.79 -0.35
C CYS A 78 0.75 -9.70 0.21
N ASP A 79 -0.23 -10.09 1.03
CA ASP A 79 -1.13 -9.16 1.69
C ASP A 79 -0.36 -8.25 2.65
N ARG A 80 0.54 -8.82 3.47
CA ARG A 80 1.40 -8.06 4.38
C ARG A 80 2.35 -7.12 3.64
N PHE A 81 2.97 -7.57 2.56
CA PHE A 81 3.85 -6.75 1.72
C PHE A 81 3.09 -5.55 1.15
N LYS A 82 1.89 -5.80 0.61
CA LYS A 82 1.05 -4.74 0.06
C LYS A 82 0.69 -3.69 1.11
N ILE A 83 0.34 -4.11 2.32
CA ILE A 83 0.06 -3.19 3.43
C ILE A 83 1.26 -2.26 3.68
N HIS A 84 2.48 -2.81 3.79
CA HIS A 84 3.67 -1.99 4.04
C HIS A 84 3.99 -1.05 2.88
N LEU A 85 3.78 -1.51 1.64
CA LEU A 85 3.96 -0.67 0.45
C LEU A 85 2.95 0.48 0.44
N ASP A 86 1.67 0.19 0.67
CA ASP A 86 0.60 1.19 0.70
C ASP A 86 0.86 2.21 1.83
N GLU A 87 1.31 1.79 3.01
CA GLU A 87 1.70 2.69 4.11
C GLU A 87 2.81 3.68 3.71
N VAL A 88 3.82 3.22 2.97
CA VAL A 88 4.92 4.06 2.49
C VAL A 88 4.43 5.05 1.43
N LEU A 89 3.58 4.61 0.50
CA LEU A 89 2.99 5.47 -0.53
C LEU A 89 2.04 6.51 0.08
N ASP A 90 1.24 6.12 1.06
CA ASP A 90 0.32 7.00 1.79
C ASP A 90 1.06 8.03 2.65
N ALA A 91 2.27 7.71 3.11
CA ALA A 91 3.18 8.65 3.76
C ALA A 91 3.79 9.68 2.77
N GLY A 92 3.50 9.57 1.47
CA GLY A 92 3.94 10.51 0.45
C GLY A 92 5.29 10.17 -0.18
N MET A 93 5.87 9.01 0.15
CA MET A 93 7.09 8.53 -0.50
C MET A 93 6.77 7.97 -1.88
N THR A 94 7.60 8.30 -2.87
CA THR A 94 7.45 7.77 -4.22
C THR A 94 8.40 6.60 -4.42
N ILE A 95 7.86 5.41 -4.73
CA ILE A 95 8.62 4.22 -5.10
C ILE A 95 8.18 3.81 -6.49
N ASP A 96 9.09 3.85 -7.46
CA ASP A 96 8.79 3.40 -8.82
C ASP A 96 8.50 1.89 -8.89
N ASP A 97 7.77 1.47 -9.92
CA ASP A 97 7.34 0.08 -10.09
C ASP A 97 8.53 -0.90 -10.11
N LYS A 98 9.67 -0.46 -10.63
CA LYS A 98 10.90 -1.26 -10.72
C LYS A 98 11.49 -1.53 -9.34
N LEU A 99 11.52 -0.51 -8.48
CA LEU A 99 11.97 -0.62 -7.11
C LEU A 99 10.98 -1.43 -6.26
N GLN A 100 9.66 -1.28 -6.46
CA GLN A 100 8.66 -2.12 -5.78
C GLN A 100 8.88 -3.61 -6.08
N VAL A 101 9.04 -3.96 -7.35
CA VAL A 101 9.32 -5.34 -7.79
C VAL A 101 10.65 -5.84 -7.23
N HIS A 102 11.68 -4.99 -7.22
CA HIS A 102 12.99 -5.35 -6.66
C HIS A 102 12.92 -5.67 -5.17
N ILE A 103 12.24 -4.84 -4.38
CA ILE A 103 12.06 -5.04 -2.93
C ILE A 103 11.27 -6.33 -2.67
N PHE A 104 10.20 -6.57 -3.43
CA PHE A 104 9.41 -7.80 -3.34
C PHE A 104 10.27 -9.04 -3.57
N LEU A 105 11.02 -9.08 -4.67
CA LEU A 105 11.79 -10.28 -5.02
C LEU A 105 12.94 -10.54 -4.04
N ASN A 106 13.61 -9.48 -3.56
CA ASN A 106 14.65 -9.59 -2.52
C ASN A 106 14.12 -9.99 -1.14
N SER A 107 12.81 -9.94 -0.92
CA SER A 107 12.20 -10.33 0.35
C SER A 107 11.67 -11.76 0.39
N LEU A 108 11.77 -12.48 -0.74
CA LEU A 108 11.50 -13.91 -0.82
C LEU A 108 12.70 -14.72 -0.29
N ASP A 109 12.41 -15.95 0.14
CA ASP A 109 13.44 -16.93 0.51
C ASP A 109 13.71 -17.94 -0.61
N GLU A 110 14.68 -18.82 -0.37
CA GLU A 110 15.15 -19.85 -1.29
C GLU A 110 14.07 -20.80 -1.83
N ARG A 111 12.91 -20.96 -1.14
CA ARG A 111 11.78 -21.76 -1.66
C ARG A 111 11.27 -21.20 -3.00
N PHE A 112 11.49 -19.91 -3.22
CA PHE A 112 11.04 -19.19 -4.40
C PHE A 112 12.18 -18.81 -5.35
N GLU A 113 13.35 -19.47 -5.25
CA GLU A 113 14.55 -19.16 -6.04
C GLU A 113 14.29 -19.08 -7.56
N SER A 114 13.45 -19.94 -8.15
CA SER A 114 13.10 -19.82 -9.57
C SER A 114 12.42 -18.50 -9.96
N LEU A 115 11.68 -17.88 -9.02
CA LEU A 115 11.05 -16.57 -9.19
C LEU A 115 12.09 -15.45 -9.04
N ILE A 116 13.05 -15.63 -8.12
CA ILE A 116 14.21 -14.75 -7.94
C ILE A 116 15.11 -14.80 -9.17
N ASN A 117 15.34 -15.96 -9.77
CA ASN A 117 16.13 -16.10 -11.00
C ASN A 117 15.43 -15.47 -12.21
N PHE A 118 14.09 -15.44 -12.21
CA PHE A 118 13.33 -14.65 -13.19
C PHE A 118 13.61 -13.15 -13.05
N GLN A 119 13.87 -12.63 -11.84
CA GLN A 119 14.36 -11.25 -11.63
C GLN A 119 15.63 -10.97 -12.43
N ALA A 120 16.63 -11.84 -12.33
CA ALA A 120 17.89 -11.64 -13.03
C ALA A 120 17.64 -11.55 -14.55
N HIS A 121 16.75 -12.38 -15.08
CA HIS A 121 16.40 -12.38 -16.49
C HIS A 121 15.63 -11.12 -16.93
N VAL A 122 14.54 -10.77 -16.24
CA VAL A 122 13.68 -9.59 -16.55
C VAL A 122 14.48 -8.29 -16.50
N PHE A 123 15.30 -8.11 -15.45
CA PHE A 123 16.09 -6.90 -15.27
C PHE A 123 17.30 -6.81 -16.21
N GLN A 124 17.86 -7.94 -16.67
CA GLN A 124 18.97 -7.97 -17.62
C GLN A 124 18.53 -7.77 -19.08
N HIS A 125 17.31 -8.21 -19.44
CA HIS A 125 16.82 -8.14 -20.82
C HIS A 125 15.90 -6.94 -21.11
N GLY A 126 15.69 -6.06 -20.13
CA GLY A 126 14.96 -4.81 -20.34
C GLY A 126 13.47 -4.99 -20.57
N GLU A 127 12.86 -6.03 -19.98
CA GLU A 127 11.41 -6.15 -19.96
C GLU A 127 10.77 -4.92 -19.28
N VAL A 128 9.64 -4.49 -19.82
CA VAL A 128 8.92 -3.32 -19.31
C VAL A 128 8.30 -3.69 -17.95
N ILE A 129 8.79 -3.05 -16.90
CA ILE A 129 8.16 -3.10 -15.57
C ILE A 129 7.17 -1.95 -15.50
N ASP A 130 5.90 -2.29 -15.30
CA ASP A 130 4.80 -1.35 -15.14
C ASP A 130 3.98 -1.68 -13.89
N GLY A 131 2.99 -0.85 -13.57
CA GLY A 131 2.15 -0.99 -12.38
C GLY A 131 1.35 -2.30 -12.29
N THR A 132 1.34 -3.14 -13.33
CA THR A 132 0.73 -4.48 -13.29
C THR A 132 1.71 -5.58 -12.91
N THR A 133 3.02 -5.34 -13.05
CA THR A 133 4.06 -6.35 -12.90
C THR A 133 4.11 -6.92 -11.49
N LEU A 134 3.99 -6.09 -10.45
CA LEU A 134 3.96 -6.57 -9.06
C LEU A 134 2.78 -7.52 -8.79
N SER A 135 1.60 -7.21 -9.33
CA SER A 135 0.41 -8.06 -9.18
C SER A 135 0.56 -9.42 -9.90
N LYS A 136 1.22 -9.43 -11.05
CA LYS A 136 1.58 -10.69 -11.75
C LYS A 136 2.50 -11.54 -10.89
N PHE A 137 3.49 -10.93 -10.23
CA PHE A 137 4.38 -11.63 -9.31
C PHE A 137 3.67 -12.20 -8.08
N PHE A 138 2.73 -11.46 -7.49
CA PHE A 138 1.91 -12.00 -6.38
C PHE A 138 1.15 -13.24 -6.82
N THR A 139 0.52 -13.17 -8.00
CA THR A 139 -0.22 -14.30 -8.57
C THR A 139 0.69 -15.51 -8.81
N ALA A 140 1.89 -15.28 -9.37
CA ALA A 140 2.86 -16.33 -9.64
C ALA A 140 3.39 -16.98 -8.35
N LEU A 141 3.66 -16.19 -7.31
CA LEU A 141 4.12 -16.69 -6.01
C LEU A 141 3.08 -17.63 -5.39
N ILE A 142 1.82 -17.19 -5.34
CA ILE A 142 0.69 -17.98 -4.81
C ILE A 142 0.50 -19.27 -5.60
N GLN A 143 0.56 -19.21 -6.93
CA GLN A 143 0.43 -20.41 -7.78
C GLN A 143 1.59 -21.40 -7.57
N LYS A 144 2.81 -20.90 -7.35
CA LYS A 144 3.98 -21.75 -7.13
C LYS A 144 3.88 -22.50 -5.80
N GLU A 145 3.46 -21.85 -4.73
CA GLU A 145 3.23 -22.49 -3.43
C GLU A 145 2.19 -23.62 -3.52
N ILE A 146 1.08 -23.39 -4.23
CA ILE A 146 0.04 -24.40 -4.45
C ILE A 146 0.63 -25.62 -5.17
N ARG A 147 1.48 -25.42 -6.18
CA ARG A 147 2.09 -26.52 -6.96
C ARG A 147 3.14 -27.32 -6.19
N SER A 148 3.89 -26.69 -5.28
CA SER A 148 4.86 -27.39 -4.43
C SER A 148 4.22 -28.22 -3.31
N SER A 149 2.91 -28.06 -3.07
CA SER A 149 2.16 -28.78 -2.05
C SER A 149 1.56 -30.12 -2.54
N TYR A 150 1.81 -30.48 -3.80
CA TYR A 150 1.40 -31.73 -4.46
C TYR A 150 2.62 -32.53 -4.91
#